data_AF-A0A556N7G4-F1
#
_entry.id   AF-A0A556N7G4-F1
#
_cell.length_a   1.000
_cell.length_b   1.000
_cell.length_c   1.000
_cell.angle_alpha   90.00
_cell.angle_beta   90.00
_cell.angle_gamma   90.00
#
_symmetry.space_group_name_H-M   'P 1'
#
loop_
_entity.id
_entity.type
_entity.pdbx_description
1 polymer ?
#
loop_
_entity_poly.entity_id
_entity_poly.type
_entity_poly.pdbx_seq_one_letter_code
_entity_poly.pdbx_strand_id
1 'polypeptide(L)'
;MIIDFLTGVLLVNSLPHLLLGITKTRFLGMFGYKPKANIWYAVVQFLLALVLFHINHGIETILKNGIFLGAACTCFLFLIFGKAMMKFYRKK
;
A
#
# COMPACT_ATOMS: atom_id res chain seq x y z
N MET A 1 -19.47 1.17 -8.34
CA MET A 1 -19.38 -0.25 -7.91
C MET A 1 -18.12 -0.95 -8.40
N ILE A 2 -17.88 -1.11 -9.71
CA ILE A 2 -16.67 -1.82 -10.21
C ILE A 2 -15.39 -1.02 -9.92
N ILE A 3 -15.39 0.29 -10.17
CA ILE A 3 -14.22 1.14 -9.88
C ILE A 3 -13.92 1.18 -8.38
N ASP A 4 -14.95 1.24 -7.53
CA ASP A 4 -14.80 1.19 -6.07
C ASP A 4 -14.17 -0.13 -5.62
N PHE A 5 -14.64 -1.24 -6.18
CA PHE A 5 -14.09 -2.57 -5.90
C PHE A 5 -12.62 -2.65 -6.31
N LEU A 6 -12.27 -2.22 -7.53
CA LEU A 6 -10.89 -2.20 -8.01
C LEU A 6 -10.00 -1.28 -7.16
N THR A 7 -10.51 -0.12 -6.75
CA THR A 7 -9.81 0.81 -5.85
C THR A 7 -9.51 0.14 -4.51
N GLY A 8 -10.51 -0.54 -3.93
CA GLY A 8 -10.34 -1.30 -2.69
C GLY A 8 -9.32 -2.43 -2.84
N VAL A 9 -9.39 -3.21 -3.92
CA VAL A 9 -8.44 -4.31 -4.21
C VAL A 9 -7.00 -3.78 -4.35
N LEU A 10 -6.80 -2.65 -5.02
CA LEU A 10 -5.49 -2.03 -5.18
C LEU A 10 -4.96 -1.49 -3.85
N LEU A 11 -5.79 -0.83 -3.05
CA LEU A 11 -5.41 -0.36 -1.71
C LEU A 11 -5.00 -1.53 -0.81
N VAL A 12 -5.84 -2.57 -0.73
CA VAL A 12 -5.61 -3.73 0.13
C VAL A 12 -4.39 -4.52 -0.31
N ASN A 13 -4.09 -4.61 -1.61
CA ASN A 13 -2.86 -5.24 -2.08
C ASN A 13 -1.61 -4.38 -1.84
N SER A 14 -1.72 -3.05 -1.81
CA SER A 14 -0.54 -2.19 -1.60
C SER A 14 0.12 -2.43 -0.23
N LEU A 15 -0.68 -2.65 0.81
CA LEU A 15 -0.23 -2.86 2.19
C LEU A 15 0.67 -4.11 2.39
N PRO A 16 0.26 -5.34 2.02
CA PRO A 16 1.08 -6.53 2.19
C PRO A 16 2.34 -6.46 1.36
N HIS A 17 2.28 -5.94 0.12
CA HIS A 17 3.48 -5.79 -0.70
C HIS A 17 4.45 -4.75 -0.12
N LEU A 18 3.95 -3.66 0.44
CA LEU A 18 4.79 -2.69 1.16
C LEU A 18 5.47 -3.35 2.36
N LEU A 19 4.70 -4.08 3.17
CA LEU A 19 5.20 -4.78 4.36
C LEU A 19 6.28 -5.81 3.99
N LEU A 20 6.00 -6.69 3.03
CA LEU A 20 6.93 -7.71 2.52
C LEU A 20 8.22 -7.08 1.98
N GLY A 21 8.10 -5.93 1.31
CA GLY A 21 9.24 -5.16 0.83
C GLY A 21 10.11 -4.61 1.96
N ILE A 22 9.50 -4.08 3.02
CA ILE A 22 10.17 -3.53 4.20
C ILE A 22 10.82 -4.64 5.04
N THR A 23 10.10 -5.73 5.29
CA THR A 23 10.58 -6.86 6.10
C THR A 23 11.63 -7.70 5.36
N LYS A 24 11.75 -7.52 4.04
CA LYS A 24 12.56 -8.36 3.14
C LYS A 24 12.14 -9.84 3.18
N THR A 25 10.88 -10.11 3.51
CA THR A 25 10.33 -11.46 3.50
C THR A 25 10.27 -11.98 2.07
N ARG A 26 10.77 -13.19 1.84
CA ARG A 26 10.62 -13.87 0.55
C ARG A 26 9.21 -14.45 0.49
N PHE A 27 8.35 -13.83 -0.31
CA PHE A 27 7.00 -14.31 -0.60
C PHE A 27 6.87 -14.55 -2.09
N LEU A 28 6.26 -15.67 -2.46
CA LEU A 28 6.09 -16.12 -3.85
C LEU A 28 4.88 -15.39 -4.43
N GLY A 29 5.08 -14.12 -4.83
CA GLY A 29 4.06 -13.29 -5.48
C GLY A 29 4.26 -13.17 -6.99
N MET A 30 3.20 -12.78 -7.72
CA MET A 30 3.20 -12.61 -9.19
C MET A 30 4.31 -11.68 -9.71
N PHE A 31 4.85 -10.77 -8.90
CA PHE A 31 5.84 -9.77 -9.31
C PHE A 31 7.26 -9.99 -8.74
N GLY A 32 7.57 -11.22 -8.32
CA GLY A 32 8.93 -11.68 -8.08
C GLY A 32 9.44 -11.53 -6.64
N TYR A 33 10.42 -12.36 -6.30
CA TYR A 33 10.95 -12.59 -4.96
C TYR A 33 11.74 -11.43 -4.33
N LYS A 34 11.95 -10.33 -5.05
CA LYS A 34 12.86 -9.25 -4.63
C LYS A 34 12.12 -8.24 -3.75
N PRO A 35 12.62 -7.91 -2.54
CA PRO A 35 11.99 -6.92 -1.66
C PRO A 35 11.77 -5.56 -2.32
N LYS A 36 12.70 -5.11 -3.17
CA LYS A 36 12.55 -3.85 -3.92
C LYS A 36 11.39 -3.89 -4.92
N ALA A 37 11.11 -5.04 -5.53
CA ALA A 37 10.00 -5.19 -6.47
C ALA A 37 8.65 -5.09 -5.73
N ASN A 38 8.56 -5.68 -4.53
CA ASN A 38 7.38 -5.56 -3.67
C ASN A 38 7.08 -4.10 -3.27
N ILE A 39 8.11 -3.31 -2.94
CA ILE A 39 7.91 -1.88 -2.64
C ILE A 39 7.39 -1.13 -3.89
N TRP A 40 8.01 -1.31 -5.05
CA TRP A 40 7.56 -0.66 -6.28
C TRP A 40 6.13 -1.06 -6.64
N TYR A 41 5.80 -2.34 -6.51
CA TYR A 41 4.47 -2.85 -6.78
C TYR A 41 3.42 -2.22 -5.86
N ALA A 42 3.71 -2.12 -4.56
CA ALA A 42 2.85 -1.44 -3.61
C ALA A 42 2.62 0.04 -3.98
N VAL A 43 3.68 0.76 -4.37
CA VAL A 43 3.59 2.16 -4.80
C VAL A 43 2.72 2.28 -6.05
N VAL A 44 2.93 1.43 -7.06
CA VAL A 44 2.13 1.45 -8.30
C VAL A 44 0.66 1.19 -8.00
N GLN A 45 0.35 0.19 -7.17
CA GLN A 45 -1.04 -0.10 -6.81
C GLN A 45 -1.69 1.05 -6.03
N PHE A 46 -0.97 1.66 -5.10
CA PHE A 46 -1.48 2.83 -4.37
C PHE A 46 -1.76 4.01 -5.30
N LEU A 47 -0.85 4.30 -6.24
CA LEU A 47 -1.05 5.36 -7.23
C LEU A 47 -2.22 5.07 -8.17
N LEU A 48 -2.37 3.82 -8.64
CA LEU A 48 -3.51 3.41 -9.45
C LEU A 48 -4.82 3.54 -8.68
N ALA A 49 -4.85 3.14 -7.40
CA ALA A 49 -6.01 3.33 -6.54
C ALA A 49 -6.36 4.82 -6.40
N LEU A 50 -5.37 5.70 -6.24
CA LEU A 50 -5.57 7.14 -6.12
C LEU A 50 -6.12 7.75 -7.42
N VAL A 51 -5.61 7.32 -8.57
CA VAL A 51 -6.13 7.75 -9.89
C VAL A 51 -7.57 7.28 -10.08
N LEU A 52 -7.87 6.01 -9.81
CA LEU A 52 -9.24 5.48 -9.92
C LEU A 52 -10.21 6.18 -8.95
N PHE A 53 -9.75 6.45 -7.74
CA PHE A 53 -10.52 7.19 -6.75
C PHE A 53 -10.82 8.62 -7.23
N HIS A 54 -9.81 9.33 -7.74
CA HIS A 54 -9.99 10.69 -8.26
C HIS A 54 -10.99 10.74 -9.41
N ILE A 55 -10.92 9.79 -10.35
CA ILE A 55 -11.83 9.71 -11.50
C ILE A 55 -13.27 9.45 -11.04
N ASN A 56 -13.48 8.63 -10.01
CA ASN A 56 -14.82 8.18 -9.60
C ASN A 56 -15.48 9.07 -8.54
N HIS A 57 -14.70 9.68 -7.64
CA HIS A 57 -15.21 10.41 -6.47
C HIS A 57 -14.70 11.85 -6.35
N GLY A 58 -13.72 12.26 -7.15
CA GLY A 58 -12.99 13.51 -6.94
C GLY A 58 -11.96 13.42 -5.80
N ILE A 59 -10.88 14.20 -5.87
CA ILE A 59 -9.80 14.12 -4.86
C ILE A 59 -10.20 14.83 -3.56
N GLU A 60 -11.06 15.84 -3.66
CA GLU A 60 -11.61 16.63 -2.57
C GLU A 60 -12.46 15.80 -1.61
N THR A 61 -12.98 14.65 -2.05
CA THR A 61 -13.79 13.76 -1.22
C THR A 61 -12.97 12.74 -0.45
N ILE A 62 -11.65 12.69 -0.65
CA ILE A 62 -10.77 11.69 -0.02
C ILE A 62 -10.82 11.76 1.51
N LEU A 63 -10.94 12.97 2.06
CA LEU A 63 -11.05 13.20 3.51
C LEU A 63 -12.40 12.72 4.08
N LYS A 64 -13.42 12.61 3.23
CA LYS A 64 -14.75 12.10 3.59
C LYS A 64 -14.83 10.58 3.43
N ASN A 65 -13.89 9.96 2.72
CA ASN A 65 -13.82 8.51 2.55
C ASN A 65 -12.88 7.90 3.58
N GLY A 66 -13.43 7.51 4.74
CA GLY A 66 -12.66 6.96 5.85
C GLY A 66 -11.86 5.70 5.51
N ILE A 67 -12.34 4.86 4.57
CA ILE A 67 -11.63 3.65 4.15
C ILE A 67 -10.38 4.01 3.35
N PHE A 68 -10.53 4.88 2.33
CA PHE A 68 -9.40 5.31 1.53
C PHE A 68 -8.38 6.05 2.40
N LEU A 69 -8.85 7.01 3.21
CA LEU A 69 -8.00 7.79 4.09
C LEU A 69 -7.24 6.90 5.09
N GLY A 70 -7.94 5.95 5.71
CA GLY A 70 -7.34 4.98 6.62
C GLY A 70 -6.24 4.16 5.94
N ALA A 71 -6.54 3.57 4.78
CA ALA A 71 -5.57 2.78 4.02
C ALA A 71 -4.34 3.60 3.59
N ALA A 72 -4.55 4.84 3.13
CA ALA A 72 -3.48 5.76 2.77
C ALA A 72 -2.60 6.13 3.97
N CYS A 73 -3.21 6.49 5.11
CA CYS A 73 -2.50 6.75 6.35
C CYS A 73 -1.68 5.54 6.80
N THR A 74 -2.26 4.33 6.77
CA THR A 74 -1.54 3.10 7.13
C THR A 74 -0.34 2.87 6.21
N CYS A 75 -0.49 3.02 4.88
CA CYS A 75 0.63 2.91 3.94
C CYS A 75 1.74 3.91 4.28
N PHE A 76 1.38 5.17 4.56
CA PHE A 76 2.33 6.22 4.87
C PHE A 76 3.08 5.95 6.19
N LEU A 77 2.36 5.51 7.22
CA LEU A 77 2.96 5.13 8.49
C LEU A 77 3.93 3.95 8.33
N PHE A 78 3.58 2.91 7.55
CA PHE A 78 4.51 1.81 7.29
C PHE A 78 5.71 2.24 6.45
N LEU A 79 5.55 3.13 5.48
CA LEU A 79 6.67 3.68 4.71
C LEU A 79 7.70 4.39 5.61
N ILE A 80 7.22 5.21 6.56
CA ILE A 80 8.07 6.00 7.46
C ILE A 80 8.63 5.10 8.58
N PHE A 81 7.75 4.43 9.32
CA PHE A 81 8.10 3.74 10.56
C PHE A 81 8.48 2.28 10.36
N GLY A 82 8.12 1.65 9.24
CA GLY A 82 8.34 0.21 9.04
C GLY A 82 9.81 -0.18 9.15
N LYS A 83 10.73 0.63 8.60
CA LYS A 83 12.17 0.39 8.78
C LYS A 83 12.63 0.54 10.24
N ALA A 84 12.10 1.53 10.94
CA ALA A 84 12.41 1.76 12.35
C ALA A 84 11.92 0.60 13.23
N MET A 85 10.69 0.14 13.00
CA MET A 85 10.12 -1.04 13.66
C MET A 85 10.98 -2.28 13.39
N MET A 86 11.33 -2.56 12.12
CA MET A 86 12.18 -3.70 11.79
C MET A 86 13.56 -3.63 12.44
N LYS A 87 14.15 -2.43 12.56
CA LYS A 87 15.43 -2.22 13.25
C LYS A 87 15.31 -2.45 14.75
N PHE A 88 14.21 -2.02 15.37
CA PHE A 88 13.92 -2.28 16.78
C PHE A 88 13.78 -3.78 17.05
N TYR A 89 13.03 -4.50 16.22
CA TYR A 89 12.79 -5.94 16.39
C TYR A 89 14.00 -6.81 16.06
N ARG A 90 14.83 -6.47 15.05
CA ARG A 90 16.09 -7.20 14.74
C ARG A 90 17.21 -6.99 15.77
N LYS A 91 17.03 -6.08 16.73
CA LYS A 91 18.02 -5.80 17.78
C LYS A 91 17.88 -6.71 19.01
N LYS A 92 16.90 -7.61 18.98
CA LYS A 92 16.82 -8.83 19.80
C LYS A 92 17.16 -10.03 18.94
#